data_AF-A0A7K2NY07-F1
#
_entry.id   AF-A0A7K2NY07-F1
#
_cell.length_a   1.000
_cell.length_b   1.000
_cell.length_c   1.000
_cell.angle_alpha   90.00
_cell.angle_beta   90.00
_cell.angle_gamma   90.00
#
_symmetry.space_group_name_H-M   'P 1'
#
loop_
_entity.id
_entity.type
_entity.pdbx_description
1 polymer ?
#
loop_
_entity_poly.entity_id
_entity_poly.type
_entity_poly.pdbx_seq_one_letter_code
_entity_poly.pdbx_strand_id
1 'polypeptide(L)'
;PRTPREEILCTLYSEILSVNTVGIDDSFFDLGGHSLLATRLVSRIRTTLGRELPIRQLFETPTVAGLSRALDTSGTLRTALAARPRPERIPLSYAQQRLWFLHQLEGPTATYNIPTTLRLTGALDTDALHAAFSDLLARHESLRTIYAEDDQGAQQVVLPVEAVATPFAVVDVAAEDVAERVAEAAAHAFDLGAEIPVRARL
;
A
#
# COMPACT_ATOMS: atom_id res chain seq x y z
N PRO A 1 -0.23 -30.73 17.70
CA PRO A 1 0.62 -29.72 18.37
C PRO A 1 1.29 -30.31 19.61
N ARG A 2 2.56 -29.97 19.88
CA ARG A 2 3.35 -30.48 21.02
C ARG A 2 3.58 -29.43 22.10
N THR A 3 3.45 -28.16 21.75
CA THR A 3 3.66 -27.02 22.66
C THR A 3 2.53 -26.01 22.51
N PRO A 4 2.25 -25.16 23.53
CA PRO A 4 1.27 -24.08 23.41
C PRO A 4 1.59 -23.11 22.26
N ARG A 5 2.88 -22.91 21.97
CA ARG A 5 3.30 -22.07 20.83
C ARG A 5 2.89 -22.70 19.49
N GLU A 6 3.10 -24.01 19.34
CA GLU A 6 2.66 -24.73 18.14
C GLU A 6 1.13 -24.71 18.00
N GLU A 7 0.37 -24.79 19.10
CA GLU A 7 -1.09 -24.65 19.06
C GLU A 7 -1.53 -23.29 18.53
N ILE A 8 -0.95 -22.20 19.05
CA ILE A 8 -1.22 -20.84 18.57
C ILE A 8 -0.86 -20.72 17.08
N LEU A 9 0.30 -21.23 16.68
CA LEU A 9 0.74 -21.17 15.27
C LEU A 9 -0.17 -21.98 14.35
N CYS A 10 -0.62 -23.18 14.76
CA CYS A 10 -1.59 -23.97 13.98
C CYS A 10 -2.89 -23.19 13.79
N THR A 11 -3.41 -22.54 14.84
CA THR A 11 -4.61 -21.70 14.75
C THR A 11 -4.40 -20.53 13.78
N LEU A 12 -3.26 -19.83 13.87
CA LEU A 12 -2.96 -18.71 12.96
C LEU A 12 -2.84 -19.17 11.50
N TYR A 13 -2.27 -20.35 11.25
CA TYR A 13 -2.23 -20.95 9.92
C TYR A 13 -3.65 -21.24 9.41
N SER A 14 -4.45 -21.97 10.20
CA SER A 14 -5.83 -22.32 9.85
C SER A 14 -6.67 -21.10 9.50
N GLU A 15 -6.60 -20.04 10.30
CA GLU A 15 -7.34 -18.79 10.07
C GLU A 15 -6.92 -18.09 8.78
N ILE A 16 -5.61 -18.00 8.52
CA ILE A 16 -5.08 -17.25 7.37
C ILE A 16 -5.28 -18.00 6.06
N LEU A 17 -5.14 -19.32 6.10
CA LEU A 17 -5.34 -20.19 4.94
C LEU A 17 -6.82 -20.54 4.75
N SER A 18 -7.68 -20.21 5.72
CA SER A 18 -9.11 -20.56 5.72
C SER A 18 -9.33 -22.08 5.59
N VAL A 19 -8.55 -22.87 6.34
CA VAL A 19 -8.65 -24.33 6.39
C VAL A 19 -9.06 -24.81 7.79
N ASN A 20 -9.68 -25.99 7.88
CA ASN A 20 -10.24 -26.49 9.14
C ASN A 20 -9.17 -26.84 10.19
N THR A 21 -8.13 -27.56 9.79
CA THR A 21 -7.08 -28.05 10.69
C THR A 21 -5.73 -28.02 10.00
N VAL A 22 -4.70 -27.63 10.73
CA VAL A 22 -3.30 -27.62 10.28
C VAL A 22 -2.46 -28.41 11.27
N GLY A 23 -1.72 -29.38 10.75
CA GLY A 23 -0.72 -30.16 11.45
C GLY A 23 0.58 -29.38 11.63
N ILE A 24 1.43 -29.82 12.57
CA ILE A 24 2.67 -29.10 12.88
C ILE A 24 3.71 -29.18 11.76
N ASP A 25 3.63 -30.22 10.93
CA ASP A 25 4.54 -30.49 9.82
C ASP A 25 3.93 -30.13 8.46
N ASP A 26 2.71 -29.57 8.44
CA ASP A 26 2.06 -29.11 7.22
C ASP A 26 2.75 -27.84 6.71
N SER A 27 3.13 -27.86 5.43
CA SER A 27 3.74 -26.71 4.76
C SER A 27 2.70 -25.63 4.48
N PHE A 28 3.01 -24.39 4.86
CA PHE A 28 2.18 -23.22 4.56
C PHE A 28 1.85 -23.10 3.06
N PHE A 29 2.82 -23.40 2.19
CA PHE A 29 2.67 -23.23 0.75
C PHE A 29 1.89 -24.37 0.11
N ASP A 30 2.01 -25.59 0.64
CA ASP A 30 1.27 -26.76 0.13
C ASP A 30 -0.24 -26.64 0.45
N LEU A 31 -0.57 -25.89 1.51
CA LEU A 31 -1.93 -25.54 1.89
C LEU A 31 -2.49 -24.30 1.15
N GLY A 32 -1.82 -23.84 0.09
CA GLY A 32 -2.28 -22.71 -0.73
C GLY A 32 -1.81 -21.33 -0.26
N GLY A 33 -0.86 -21.29 0.68
CA GLY A 33 -0.23 -20.06 1.12
C GLY A 33 0.55 -19.36 0.00
N HIS A 34 0.46 -18.04 -0.06
CA HIS A 34 1.22 -17.20 -1.00
C HIS A 34 1.71 -15.92 -0.32
N SER A 35 2.47 -15.08 -1.02
CA SER A 35 3.22 -13.94 -0.46
C SER A 35 2.38 -12.98 0.40
N LEU A 36 1.13 -12.73 0.01
CA LEU A 36 0.21 -11.87 0.77
C LEU A 36 -0.24 -12.54 2.07
N LEU A 37 -0.61 -13.82 2.02
CA LEU A 37 -0.98 -14.60 3.21
C LEU A 37 0.22 -14.78 4.14
N ALA A 38 1.41 -15.02 3.59
CA ALA A 38 2.67 -15.07 4.33
C ALA A 38 2.93 -13.76 5.09
N THR A 39 2.76 -12.62 4.43
CA THR A 39 2.91 -11.29 5.06
C THR A 39 1.88 -11.10 6.19
N ARG A 40 0.63 -11.50 5.97
CA ARG A 40 -0.42 -11.47 7.01
C ARG A 40 -0.07 -12.39 8.19
N LEU A 41 0.45 -13.59 7.92
CA LEU A 41 0.83 -14.57 8.92
C LEU A 41 1.96 -14.07 9.81
N VAL A 42 3.03 -13.57 9.20
CA VAL A 42 4.14 -12.95 9.94
C VAL A 42 3.65 -11.78 10.81
N SER A 43 2.76 -10.94 10.28
CA SER A 43 2.16 -9.83 11.04
C SER A 43 1.33 -10.33 12.24
N ARG A 44 0.49 -11.35 12.04
CA ARG A 44 -0.34 -11.96 13.11
C ARG A 44 0.51 -12.64 14.18
N ILE A 45 1.52 -13.41 13.78
CA ILE A 45 2.49 -14.01 14.70
C ILE A 45 3.13 -12.94 15.58
N ARG A 46 3.54 -11.81 14.99
CA ARG A 46 4.09 -10.68 15.73
C ARG A 46 3.12 -10.11 16.75
N THR A 47 1.86 -9.87 16.35
CA THR A 47 0.85 -9.31 17.27
C THR A 47 0.45 -10.27 18.39
N THR A 48 0.40 -11.57 18.11
CA THR A 48 -0.09 -12.59 19.05
C THR A 48 0.99 -13.09 20.00
N LEU A 49 2.21 -13.29 19.50
CA LEU A 49 3.32 -13.85 20.27
C LEU A 49 4.34 -12.80 20.75
N GLY A 50 4.23 -11.55 20.30
CA GLY A 50 5.19 -10.49 20.63
C GLY A 50 6.61 -10.82 20.14
N ARG A 51 6.74 -11.56 19.03
CA ARG A 51 8.01 -12.00 18.45
C ARG A 51 8.02 -11.74 16.95
N GLU A 52 9.13 -11.24 16.44
CA GLU A 52 9.27 -10.99 15.01
C GLU A 52 9.82 -12.22 14.30
N LEU A 53 9.12 -12.64 13.24
CA LEU A 53 9.58 -13.69 12.37
C LEU A 53 9.97 -13.07 11.03
N PRO A 54 11.26 -13.08 10.62
CA PRO A 54 11.63 -12.65 9.28
C PRO A 54 10.85 -13.46 8.26
N ILE A 55 10.26 -12.83 7.24
CA ILE A 55 9.46 -13.55 6.23
C ILE A 55 10.28 -14.65 5.54
N ARG A 56 11.60 -14.46 5.41
CA ARG A 56 12.55 -15.48 4.94
C ARG A 56 12.43 -16.80 5.72
N GLN A 57 12.24 -16.76 7.04
CA GLN A 57 12.11 -17.96 7.87
C GLN A 57 10.89 -18.81 7.50
N LEU A 58 9.81 -18.18 7.05
CA LEU A 58 8.63 -18.90 6.54
C LEU A 58 8.93 -19.61 5.22
N PHE A 59 9.80 -19.07 4.38
CA PHE A 59 10.23 -19.75 3.16
C PHE A 59 11.24 -20.88 3.44
N GLU A 60 12.15 -20.68 4.39
CA GLU A 60 13.15 -21.69 4.77
C GLU A 60 12.52 -22.86 5.55
N THR A 61 11.53 -22.56 6.40
CA THR A 61 10.88 -23.53 7.28
C THR A 61 9.35 -23.33 7.27
N PRO A 62 8.65 -23.75 6.21
CA PRO A 62 7.24 -23.41 6.00
C PRO A 62 6.26 -24.11 6.94
N THR A 63 6.74 -24.95 7.84
CA THR A 63 5.92 -25.72 8.79
C THR A 63 5.84 -25.02 10.15
N VAL A 64 4.75 -25.26 10.88
CA VAL A 64 4.56 -24.73 12.24
C VAL A 64 5.70 -25.17 13.17
N ALA A 65 6.16 -26.42 13.09
CA ALA A 65 7.28 -26.94 13.87
C ALA A 65 8.61 -26.23 13.51
N GLY A 66 8.80 -25.92 12.23
CA GLY A 66 9.92 -25.14 11.74
C GLY A 66 9.93 -23.72 12.31
N LEU A 67 8.83 -23.00 12.13
CA LEU A 67 8.66 -21.63 12.62
C LEU A 67 8.73 -21.53 14.14
N SER A 68 8.15 -22.50 14.86
CA SER A 68 8.18 -22.52 16.32
C SER A 68 9.61 -22.52 16.85
N ARG A 69 10.54 -23.23 16.18
CA ARG A 69 11.97 -23.23 16.51
C ARG A 69 12.66 -21.94 16.08
N ALA A 70 12.35 -21.42 14.90
CA ALA A 70 12.92 -20.15 14.43
C ALA A 70 12.58 -18.96 15.34
N LEU A 71 11.45 -19.02 16.06
CA LEU A 71 11.06 -18.01 17.03
C LEU A 71 11.95 -18.01 18.29
N ASP A 72 12.62 -19.10 18.64
CA ASP A 72 13.53 -19.14 19.79
C ASP A 72 14.81 -18.32 19.56
N THR A 73 15.22 -18.18 18.31
CA THR A 73 16.41 -17.41 17.90
C THR A 73 16.07 -16.02 17.37
N SER A 74 14.78 -15.65 17.35
CA SER A 74 14.33 -14.37 16.83
C SER A 74 14.78 -13.19 17.70
N GLY A 75 15.65 -12.35 17.12
CA GLY A 75 16.17 -11.12 17.71
C GLY A 75 15.13 -9.99 17.77
N THR A 76 15.49 -8.94 18.52
CA THR A 76 14.66 -7.80 18.94
C THR A 76 13.59 -7.33 17.95
N LEU A 77 12.39 -7.16 18.47
CA LEU A 77 11.23 -6.55 17.83
C LEU A 77 11.59 -5.25 17.10
N ARG A 78 11.25 -5.14 15.81
CA ARG A 78 11.05 -3.84 15.17
C ARG A 78 10.01 -3.07 15.96
N THR A 79 10.34 -1.82 16.28
CA THR A 79 9.43 -0.91 16.96
C THR A 79 8.10 -0.85 16.20
N ALA A 80 7.01 -1.15 16.90
CA ALA A 80 5.68 -1.08 16.33
C ALA A 80 5.39 0.35 15.84
N LEU A 81 4.69 0.46 14.71
CA LEU A 81 4.16 1.74 14.28
C LEU A 81 3.06 2.17 15.26
N ALA A 82 3.23 3.34 15.83
CA ALA A 82 2.26 3.99 16.70
C ALA A 82 2.03 5.40 16.21
N ALA A 83 0.87 5.98 16.55
CA ALA A 83 0.63 7.39 16.32
C ALA A 83 1.72 8.20 17.03
N ARG A 84 2.28 9.19 16.32
CA ARG A 84 3.32 10.07 16.82
C ARG A 84 2.88 11.52 16.67
N PRO A 85 3.40 12.44 17.51
CA PRO A 85 3.28 13.86 17.25
C PRO A 85 3.76 14.15 15.82
N ARG A 86 2.97 14.90 15.06
CA ARG A 86 3.33 15.29 13.69
C ARG A 86 4.54 16.23 13.78
N PRO A 87 5.67 15.90 13.12
CA PRO A 87 6.78 16.85 13.03
C PRO A 87 6.34 18.04 12.17
N GLU A 88 6.94 19.20 12.41
CA GLU A 88 6.74 20.37 11.56
C GLU A 88 7.16 20.08 10.11
N ARG A 89 8.27 19.35 9.96
CA ARG A 89 8.82 18.91 8.67
C ARG A 89 8.68 17.39 8.51
N ILE A 90 7.90 16.95 7.53
CA ILE A 90 7.70 15.53 7.28
C ILE A 90 8.73 15.06 6.24
N PRO A 91 9.69 14.20 6.61
CA PRO A 91 10.68 13.71 5.65
C PRO A 91 10.04 12.78 4.63
N LEU A 92 10.65 12.70 3.44
CA LEU A 92 10.33 11.65 2.47
C LEU A 92 10.78 10.29 3.02
N SER A 93 10.00 9.25 2.73
CA SER A 93 10.49 7.88 2.85
C SER A 93 11.60 7.61 1.82
N TYR A 94 12.44 6.60 2.05
CA TYR A 94 13.51 6.25 1.10
C TYR A 94 13.02 5.98 -0.33
N ALA A 95 11.82 5.38 -0.47
CA ALA A 95 11.21 5.16 -1.78
C ALA A 95 10.80 6.48 -2.44
N GLN A 96 10.21 7.40 -1.67
CA GLN A 96 9.88 8.74 -2.17
C GLN A 96 11.13 9.54 -2.52
N GLN A 97 12.21 9.48 -1.73
CA GLN A 97 13.47 10.17 -2.03
C GLN A 97 14.03 9.76 -3.39
N ARG A 98 13.99 8.46 -3.72
CA ARG A 98 14.42 7.97 -5.04
C ARG A 98 13.56 8.56 -6.15
N LEU A 99 12.23 8.54 -6.03
CA LEU A 99 11.35 9.07 -7.06
C LEU A 99 11.46 10.59 -7.20
N TRP A 100 11.62 11.31 -6.09
CA TRP A 100 11.85 12.74 -6.08
C TRP A 100 13.17 13.11 -6.77
N PHE A 101 14.25 12.38 -6.50
CA PHE A 101 15.51 12.56 -7.20
C PHE A 101 15.38 12.36 -8.71
N LEU A 102 14.69 11.30 -9.14
CA LEU A 102 14.45 11.05 -10.58
C LEU A 102 13.60 12.17 -11.20
N HIS A 103 12.57 12.64 -10.50
CA HIS A 103 11.76 13.77 -10.94
C HIS A 103 12.56 15.06 -11.10
N GLN A 104 13.48 15.36 -10.17
CA GLN A 104 14.36 16.53 -10.27
C GLN A 104 15.38 16.41 -11.42
N LEU A 105 15.83 15.19 -11.72
CA LEU A 105 16.82 14.93 -12.78
C LEU A 105 16.18 14.94 -14.18
N GLU A 106 15.01 14.33 -14.33
CA GLU A 106 14.35 14.09 -15.62
C GLU A 106 13.23 15.10 -15.92
N GLY A 107 12.73 15.80 -14.89
CA GLY A 107 11.52 16.61 -14.94
C GLY A 107 10.23 15.78 -14.78
N PRO A 108 9.05 16.41 -14.94
CA PRO A 108 7.77 15.71 -14.98
C PRO A 108 7.72 14.68 -16.11
N THR A 109 7.47 13.41 -15.77
CA THR A 109 7.28 12.31 -16.73
C THR A 109 6.16 11.38 -16.27
N ALA A 110 5.58 10.63 -17.21
CA ALA A 110 4.55 9.63 -16.92
C ALA A 110 5.11 8.23 -16.58
N THR A 111 6.43 8.08 -16.48
CA THR A 111 7.13 6.79 -16.31
C THR A 111 6.65 5.99 -15.10
N TYR A 112 6.23 6.70 -14.04
CA TYR A 112 5.76 6.11 -12.78
C TYR A 112 4.25 6.26 -12.55
N ASN A 113 3.48 6.63 -13.58
CA ASN A 113 2.03 6.68 -13.48
C ASN A 113 1.44 5.28 -13.29
N ILE A 114 0.35 5.21 -12.52
CA ILE A 114 -0.43 3.98 -12.31
C ILE A 114 -1.84 4.20 -12.87
N PRO A 115 -2.02 4.25 -14.20
CA PRO A 115 -3.34 4.45 -14.79
C PRO A 115 -4.23 3.23 -14.54
N THR A 116 -5.45 3.46 -14.07
CA THR A 116 -6.49 2.44 -13.93
C THR A 116 -7.71 2.86 -14.73
N THR A 117 -8.21 1.97 -15.57
CA THR A 117 -9.40 2.22 -16.40
C THR A 117 -10.53 1.28 -15.99
N LEU A 118 -11.73 1.83 -15.87
CA LEU A 118 -12.93 1.09 -15.50
C LEU A 118 -14.02 1.38 -16.52
N ARG A 119 -14.66 0.34 -17.04
CA ARG A 119 -15.87 0.49 -17.87
C ARG A 119 -17.08 0.30 -16.96
N LEU A 120 -17.87 1.34 -16.82
CA LEU A 120 -19.14 1.31 -16.09
C LEU A 120 -20.29 1.16 -17.08
N THR A 121 -21.30 0.38 -16.74
CA THR A 121 -22.48 0.16 -17.60
C THR A 121 -23.71 0.09 -16.73
N GLY A 122 -24.74 0.87 -17.08
CA GLY A 122 -25.95 1.04 -16.29
C GLY A 122 -26.12 2.50 -15.85
N ALA A 123 -27.06 2.73 -14.93
CA ALA A 123 -27.24 4.04 -14.33
C ALA A 123 -26.05 4.37 -13.43
N LEU A 124 -25.38 5.49 -13.70
CA LEU A 124 -24.29 6.01 -12.89
C LEU A 124 -24.71 7.36 -12.32
N ASP A 125 -24.66 7.47 -10.99
CA ASP A 125 -24.77 8.75 -10.30
C ASP A 125 -23.38 9.41 -10.28
N THR A 126 -23.19 10.40 -11.15
CA THR A 126 -21.90 11.09 -11.32
C THR A 126 -21.55 11.97 -10.12
N ASP A 127 -22.57 12.53 -9.46
CA ASP A 127 -22.38 13.38 -8.29
C ASP A 127 -21.93 12.55 -7.08
N ALA A 128 -22.54 11.37 -6.90
CA ALA A 128 -22.11 10.43 -5.88
C ALA A 128 -20.68 9.92 -6.12
N LEU A 129 -20.30 9.65 -7.37
CA LEU A 129 -18.93 9.23 -7.71
C LEU A 129 -17.91 10.35 -7.46
N HIS A 130 -18.25 11.59 -7.82
CA HIS A 130 -17.43 12.76 -7.52
C HIS A 130 -17.25 12.92 -6.00
N ALA A 131 -18.34 12.85 -5.22
CA ALA A 131 -18.30 12.93 -3.76
C ALA A 131 -17.43 11.83 -3.14
N ALA A 132 -17.54 10.59 -3.62
CA ALA A 132 -16.69 9.49 -3.17
C ALA A 132 -15.20 9.74 -3.44
N PHE A 133 -14.86 10.36 -4.58
CA PHE A 133 -13.49 10.74 -4.89
C PHE A 133 -12.99 11.88 -3.98
N SER A 134 -13.82 12.88 -3.68
CA SER A 134 -13.52 13.92 -2.70
C SER A 134 -13.30 13.34 -1.29
N ASP A 135 -14.10 12.36 -0.87
CA ASP A 135 -13.94 11.67 0.42
C ASP A 135 -12.60 10.93 0.51
N LEU A 136 -12.14 10.30 -0.58
CA LEU A 136 -10.82 9.67 -0.63
C LEU A 136 -9.68 10.69 -0.43
N LEU A 137 -9.76 11.86 -1.07
CA LEU A 137 -8.78 12.94 -0.89
C LEU A 137 -8.78 13.47 0.55
N ALA A 138 -9.96 13.66 1.13
CA ALA A 138 -10.09 14.11 2.52
C ALA A 138 -9.46 13.10 3.49
N ARG A 139 -9.74 11.81 3.29
CA ARG A 139 -9.30 10.70 4.13
C ARG A 139 -7.79 10.42 4.02
N HIS A 140 -7.23 10.49 2.81
CA HIS A 140 -5.87 10.04 2.55
C HIS A 140 -4.92 11.19 2.26
N GLU A 141 -4.12 11.58 3.27
CA GLU A 141 -3.10 12.64 3.14
C GLU A 141 -2.19 12.44 1.92
N SER A 142 -1.79 11.20 1.63
CA SER A 142 -0.91 10.87 0.49
C SER A 142 -1.47 11.29 -0.88
N LEU A 143 -2.80 11.37 -1.02
CA LEU A 143 -3.44 11.80 -2.27
C LEU A 143 -3.47 13.32 -2.44
N ARG A 144 -3.07 14.07 -1.40
CA ARG A 144 -2.99 15.53 -1.38
C ARG A 144 -1.63 16.02 -0.91
N THR A 145 -0.59 15.23 -1.14
CA THR A 145 0.80 15.57 -0.82
C THR A 145 1.54 16.00 -2.07
N ILE A 146 2.20 17.15 -1.98
CA ILE A 146 3.26 17.58 -2.91
C ILE A 146 4.61 17.46 -2.21
N TYR A 147 5.70 17.61 -2.96
CA TYR A 147 7.06 17.52 -2.45
C TYR A 147 7.79 18.84 -2.66
N ALA A 148 8.54 19.28 -1.65
CA ALA A 148 9.33 20.51 -1.71
C ALA A 148 10.73 20.24 -1.22
N GLU A 149 11.70 21.02 -1.68
CA GLU A 149 13.09 20.94 -1.24
C GLU A 149 13.61 22.35 -0.98
N ASP A 150 14.29 22.50 0.15
CA ASP A 150 14.99 23.72 0.58
C ASP A 150 16.36 23.33 1.18
N ASP A 151 17.05 24.27 1.81
CA ASP A 151 18.37 24.05 2.41
C ASP A 151 18.42 22.94 3.48
N GLN A 152 17.27 22.53 4.03
CA GLN A 152 17.14 21.44 4.99
C GLN A 152 16.76 20.10 4.32
N GLY A 153 16.71 20.04 2.99
CA GLY A 153 16.45 18.86 2.16
C GLY A 153 14.99 18.65 1.80
N ALA A 154 14.69 17.54 1.11
CA ALA A 154 13.33 17.26 0.64
C ALA A 154 12.33 16.96 1.79
N GLN A 155 11.10 17.45 1.64
CA GLN A 155 9.98 17.24 2.56
C GLN A 155 8.66 16.95 1.83
N GLN A 156 7.75 16.31 2.55
CA GLN A 156 6.35 16.14 2.16
C GLN A 156 5.55 17.34 2.64
N VAL A 157 4.84 17.99 1.73
CA VAL A 157 3.90 19.06 2.04
C VAL A 157 2.49 18.53 1.82
N VAL A 158 1.84 18.16 2.93
CA VAL A 158 0.46 17.67 2.90
C VAL A 158 -0.47 18.88 2.85
N LEU A 159 -1.15 19.08 1.73
CA LEU A 159 -2.05 20.20 1.52
C LEU A 159 -3.32 20.01 2.35
N PRO A 160 -3.86 21.05 3.01
CA PRO A 160 -5.18 20.98 3.65
C PRO A 160 -6.24 20.67 2.60
N VAL A 161 -7.25 19.88 2.95
CA VAL A 161 -8.25 19.39 1.99
C VAL A 161 -9.02 20.55 1.34
N GLU A 162 -9.23 21.64 2.08
CA GLU A 162 -9.92 22.84 1.64
C GLU A 162 -9.14 23.62 0.57
N ALA A 163 -7.81 23.43 0.49
CA ALA A 163 -6.95 24.05 -0.52
C ALA A 163 -6.81 23.20 -1.79
N VAL A 164 -7.42 22.01 -1.83
CA VAL A 164 -7.30 21.07 -2.94
C VAL A 164 -8.62 21.00 -3.69
N ALA A 165 -8.63 21.49 -4.92
CA ALA A 165 -9.74 21.23 -5.83
C ALA A 165 -9.79 19.73 -6.15
N THR A 166 -10.98 19.14 -6.18
CA THR A 166 -11.14 17.71 -6.52
C THR A 166 -10.78 17.53 -8.01
N PRO A 167 -9.72 16.79 -8.37
CA PRO A 167 -9.28 16.63 -9.75
C PRO A 167 -10.11 15.53 -10.46
N PHE A 168 -11.42 15.72 -10.51
CA PHE A 168 -12.38 14.83 -11.16
C PHE A 168 -13.11 15.62 -12.26
N ALA A 169 -12.97 15.19 -13.52
CA ALA A 169 -13.64 15.84 -14.65
C ALA A 169 -14.53 14.84 -15.39
N VAL A 170 -15.75 15.26 -15.73
CA VAL A 170 -16.63 14.52 -16.64
C VAL A 170 -16.49 15.12 -18.03
N VAL A 171 -16.22 14.29 -19.03
CA VAL A 171 -16.02 14.74 -20.40
C VAL A 171 -16.84 13.89 -21.35
N ASP A 172 -17.69 14.53 -22.16
CA ASP A 172 -18.38 13.84 -23.25
C ASP A 172 -17.38 13.55 -24.38
N VAL A 173 -17.25 12.27 -24.74
CA VAL A 173 -16.31 11.78 -25.75
C VAL A 173 -17.04 10.81 -26.68
N ALA A 174 -16.81 10.93 -27.99
CA ALA A 174 -17.32 9.96 -28.95
C ALA A 174 -16.70 8.57 -28.69
N ALA A 175 -17.45 7.49 -28.92
CA ALA A 175 -17.04 6.14 -28.51
C ALA A 175 -15.70 5.71 -29.16
N GLU A 176 -15.46 6.15 -30.39
CA GLU A 176 -14.23 5.95 -31.15
C GLU A 176 -13.00 6.65 -30.55
N ASP A 177 -13.19 7.79 -29.88
CA ASP A 177 -12.10 8.63 -29.35
C ASP A 177 -11.71 8.24 -27.90
N VAL A 178 -12.49 7.38 -27.24
CA VAL A 178 -12.27 6.99 -25.83
C VAL A 178 -10.87 6.43 -25.61
N ALA A 179 -10.37 5.60 -26.53
CA ALA A 179 -9.04 4.99 -26.40
C ALA A 179 -7.92 6.05 -26.43
N GLU A 180 -8.05 7.06 -27.30
CA GLU A 180 -7.12 8.18 -27.37
C GLU A 180 -7.15 9.01 -26.08
N ARG A 181 -8.35 9.37 -25.59
CA ARG A 181 -8.49 10.15 -24.35
C ARG A 181 -7.98 9.43 -23.12
N VAL A 182 -8.12 8.10 -23.08
CA VAL A 182 -7.51 7.27 -22.03
C VAL A 182 -5.98 7.32 -22.11
N ALA A 183 -5.41 7.21 -23.32
CA ALA A 183 -3.95 7.28 -23.50
C ALA A 183 -3.38 8.64 -23.11
N GLU A 184 -4.04 9.73 -23.51
CA GLU A 184 -3.69 11.10 -23.11
C GLU A 184 -3.74 11.27 -21.58
N ALA A 185 -4.81 10.79 -20.94
CA ALA A 185 -4.95 10.88 -19.48
C ALA A 185 -3.86 10.07 -18.76
N ALA A 186 -3.52 8.89 -19.27
CA ALA A 186 -2.45 8.05 -18.72
C ALA A 186 -1.05 8.67 -18.89
N ALA A 187 -0.84 9.46 -19.94
CA ALA A 187 0.41 10.13 -20.25
C ALA A 187 0.60 11.48 -19.52
N HIS A 188 -0.35 11.91 -18.69
CA HIS A 188 -0.21 13.16 -17.92
C HIS A 188 1.03 13.13 -17.03
N ALA A 189 1.93 14.09 -17.22
CA ALA A 189 3.12 14.24 -16.40
C ALA A 189 2.82 15.15 -15.21
N PHE A 190 2.78 14.58 -14.01
CA PHE A 190 2.56 15.33 -12.78
C PHE A 190 3.79 16.15 -12.41
N ASP A 191 3.60 17.44 -12.12
CA ASP A 191 4.59 18.24 -11.41
C ASP A 191 4.47 17.95 -9.91
N LEU A 192 5.36 17.10 -9.39
CA LEU A 192 5.30 16.65 -8.00
C LEU A 192 5.57 17.79 -6.99
N GLY A 193 6.07 18.94 -7.45
CA GLY A 193 6.30 20.13 -6.64
C GLY A 193 5.09 21.06 -6.52
N ALA A 194 4.11 20.94 -7.42
CA ALA A 194 2.98 21.88 -7.50
C ALA A 194 1.61 21.20 -7.68
N GLU A 195 1.58 19.94 -8.08
CA GLU A 195 0.37 19.18 -8.41
C GLU A 195 0.27 17.92 -7.54
N ILE A 196 -0.94 17.65 -7.03
CA ILE A 196 -1.21 16.40 -6.32
C ILE A 196 -1.20 15.22 -7.31
N PRO A 197 -0.60 14.06 -6.97
CA PRO A 197 -0.33 12.99 -7.93
C PRO A 197 -1.55 12.07 -8.17
N VAL A 198 -2.73 12.65 -8.34
CA VAL A 198 -3.98 11.90 -8.57
C VAL A 198 -4.94 12.73 -9.41
N ARG A 199 -5.56 12.10 -10.42
CA ARG A 199 -6.61 12.68 -11.26
C ARG A 199 -7.60 11.59 -11.67
N ALA A 200 -8.83 11.99 -11.91
CA ALA A 200 -9.88 11.14 -12.46
C ALA A 200 -10.54 11.84 -13.64
N ARG A 201 -10.87 11.05 -14.67
CA ARG A 201 -11.72 11.46 -15.78
C ARG A 201 -12.79 10.41 -15.98
N LEU A 202 -14.03 10.86 -16.13
CA LEU A 202 -15.18 10.05 -16.49
C LEU A 202 -15.58 10.36 -17.93
#